data_AF-A0A9D8N5B7-F1
#
_entry.id   AF-A0A9D8N5B7-F1
#
_cell.length_a   1.000
_cell.length_b   1.000
_cell.length_c   1.000
_cell.angle_alpha   90.00
_cell.angle_beta   90.00
_cell.angle_gamma   90.00
#
_symmetry.space_group_name_H-M   'P 1'
#
loop_
_entity.id
_entity.type
_entity.pdbx_description
1 polymer ?
#
loop_
_entity_poly.entity_id
_entity_poly.type
_entity_poly.pdbx_seq_one_letter_code
_entity_poly.pdbx_strand_id
1 'polypeptide(L)'
;MANKKTKEAIIAAQKLEKFKNANKKLNLYTYIGIGLIAVAVLTFFVKWAGIYNTDIKDYEVSFSGFNTLFAAFSGNYSSADKAYGDIAVPFYYYAAKYIKTLGVFTVISAIMLLPVLASQILTLALKKQFFNVVSAALLVIEAGVLIAAFITALSMSGSDILPIYCSGNPACSIKSFAIIPAIAALGAAVPHVFASVFYLRSRNILK
;
A
#
# COMPACT_ATOMS: atom_id res chain seq x y z
N MET A 1 18.02 -15.83 -54.31
CA MET A 1 18.15 -14.93 -53.13
C MET A 1 16.84 -14.26 -52.69
N ALA A 2 15.85 -14.03 -53.57
CA ALA A 2 14.57 -13.39 -53.21
C ALA A 2 13.77 -14.10 -52.11
N ASN A 3 13.77 -15.44 -52.09
CA ASN A 3 13.01 -16.26 -51.12
C ASN A 3 13.54 -16.16 -49.67
N LYS A 4 14.83 -15.81 -49.48
CA LYS A 4 15.40 -15.64 -48.14
C LYS A 4 14.94 -14.33 -47.50
N LYS A 5 14.96 -13.24 -48.27
CA LYS A 5 14.49 -11.91 -47.82
C LYS A 5 12.99 -11.89 -47.50
N THR A 6 12.16 -12.57 -48.28
CA THR A 6 10.72 -12.70 -47.98
C THR A 6 10.46 -13.54 -46.72
N LYS A 7 11.20 -14.64 -46.51
CA LYS A 7 11.11 -15.41 -45.26
C LYS A 7 11.53 -14.60 -44.03
N GLU A 8 12.62 -13.84 -44.13
CA GLU A 8 13.09 -12.96 -43.05
C GLU A 8 12.05 -11.86 -42.74
N ALA A 9 11.42 -11.27 -43.76
CA ALA A 9 10.36 -10.28 -43.58
C ALA A 9 9.10 -10.86 -42.92
N ILE A 10 8.70 -12.09 -43.27
CA ILE A 10 7.57 -12.78 -42.64
C ILE A 10 7.87 -13.08 -41.16
N ILE A 11 9.07 -13.56 -40.84
CA ILE A 11 9.48 -13.82 -39.45
C ILE A 11 9.51 -12.51 -38.64
N ALA A 12 10.02 -11.42 -39.22
CA ALA A 12 10.05 -10.11 -38.57
C ALA A 12 8.62 -9.57 -38.31
N ALA A 13 7.71 -9.72 -39.28
CA ALA A 13 6.31 -9.33 -39.13
C ALA A 13 5.61 -10.14 -38.01
N GLN A 14 5.82 -11.45 -37.97
CA GLN A 14 5.30 -12.32 -36.91
C GLN A 14 5.86 -11.97 -35.53
N LYS A 15 7.17 -11.65 -35.42
CA LYS A 15 7.79 -11.17 -34.18
C LYS A 15 7.18 -9.83 -33.74
N LEU A 16 6.94 -8.92 -34.68
CA LEU A 16 6.33 -7.61 -34.40
C LEU A 16 4.87 -7.74 -33.91
N GLU A 17 4.08 -8.62 -34.52
CA GLU A 17 2.70 -8.87 -34.11
C GLU A 17 2.63 -9.50 -32.71
N LYS A 18 3.49 -10.50 -32.43
CA LYS A 18 3.66 -11.07 -31.09
C LYS A 18 4.05 -10.00 -30.06
N PHE A 19 4.96 -9.09 -30.42
CA PHE A 19 5.36 -7.98 -29.57
C PHE A 19 4.22 -6.98 -29.31
N LYS A 20 3.44 -6.61 -30.34
CA LYS A 20 2.28 -5.72 -30.20
C LYS A 20 1.21 -6.32 -29.27
N ASN A 21 0.91 -7.61 -29.43
CA ASN A 21 -0.04 -8.32 -28.57
C ASN A 21 0.48 -8.43 -27.12
N ALA A 22 1.77 -8.69 -26.93
CA ALA A 22 2.39 -8.65 -25.61
C ALA A 22 2.29 -7.26 -24.97
N ASN A 23 2.56 -6.20 -25.73
CA ASN A 23 2.49 -4.82 -25.23
C ASN A 23 1.06 -4.39 -24.85
N LYS A 24 0.03 -4.85 -25.58
CA LYS A 24 -1.38 -4.61 -25.22
C LYS A 24 -1.72 -5.25 -23.87
N LYS A 25 -1.28 -6.50 -23.63
CA LYS A 25 -1.46 -7.17 -22.34
C LYS A 25 -0.70 -6.46 -21.22
N LEU A 26 0.52 -6.00 -21.47
CA LEU A 26 1.32 -5.24 -20.50
C LEU A 26 0.61 -3.96 -20.06
N ASN A 27 0.05 -3.19 -20.99
CA ASN A 27 -0.69 -1.98 -20.65
C ASN A 27 -1.95 -2.26 -19.82
N LEU A 28 -2.66 -3.37 -20.09
CA LEU A 28 -3.80 -3.78 -19.27
C LEU A 28 -3.39 -4.00 -17.81
N TYR A 29 -2.27 -4.70 -17.56
CA TYR A 29 -1.75 -4.90 -16.21
C TYR A 29 -1.34 -3.58 -15.55
N THR A 30 -0.74 -2.65 -16.28
CA THR A 30 -0.43 -1.30 -15.77
C THR A 30 -1.70 -0.59 -15.29
N TYR A 31 -2.79 -0.59 -16.06
CA TYR A 31 -4.05 0.05 -15.64
C TYR A 31 -4.69 -0.63 -14.43
N ILE A 32 -4.69 -1.96 -14.38
CA ILE A 32 -5.16 -2.72 -13.21
C ILE A 32 -4.32 -2.35 -11.98
N GLY A 33 -2.99 -2.26 -12.13
CA GLY A 33 -2.07 -1.86 -11.08
C GLY A 33 -2.39 -0.46 -10.53
N ILE A 34 -2.61 0.53 -11.40
CA ILE A 34 -3.02 1.88 -10.99
C ILE A 34 -4.33 1.85 -10.18
N GLY A 35 -5.32 1.07 -10.62
CA GLY A 35 -6.57 0.90 -9.89
C GLY A 35 -6.36 0.32 -8.48
N LEU A 36 -5.49 -0.69 -8.35
CA LEU A 36 -5.17 -1.28 -7.05
C LEU A 36 -4.32 -0.36 -6.16
N ILE A 37 -3.45 0.48 -6.73
CA ILE A 37 -2.74 1.53 -5.98
C ILE A 37 -3.75 2.53 -5.40
N ALA A 38 -4.77 2.94 -6.18
CA ALA A 38 -5.82 3.81 -5.68
C ALA A 38 -6.60 3.15 -4.52
N VAL A 39 -6.90 1.85 -4.63
CA VAL A 39 -7.49 1.09 -3.52
C VAL A 39 -6.56 1.10 -2.29
N ALA A 40 -5.26 0.89 -2.46
CA ALA A 40 -4.29 0.95 -1.35
C ALA A 40 -4.29 2.33 -0.67
N VAL A 41 -4.34 3.43 -1.42
CA VAL A 41 -4.49 4.77 -0.86
C VAL A 41 -5.79 4.91 -0.06
N LEU A 42 -6.90 4.40 -0.57
CA LEU A 42 -8.19 4.46 0.13
C LEU A 42 -8.20 3.69 1.45
N THR A 43 -7.35 2.67 1.61
CA THR A 43 -7.25 1.93 2.89
C THR A 43 -6.71 2.77 4.06
N PHE A 44 -6.10 3.94 3.80
CA PHE A 44 -5.73 4.87 4.86
C PHE A 44 -6.94 5.44 5.60
N PHE A 45 -8.11 5.50 4.96
CA PHE A 45 -9.35 5.98 5.57
C PHE A 45 -10.08 4.92 6.41
N VAL A 46 -9.61 3.67 6.37
CA VAL A 46 -10.15 2.59 7.21
C VAL A 46 -9.63 2.74 8.64
N LYS A 47 -10.40 2.27 9.64
CA LYS A 47 -9.96 2.20 11.04
C LYS A 47 -8.69 1.36 11.14
N TRP A 48 -7.58 1.93 11.57
CA TRP A 48 -6.30 1.23 11.71
C TRP A 48 -6.15 0.57 13.06
N ALA A 49 -6.54 1.27 14.13
CA ALA A 49 -6.62 0.70 15.47
C ALA A 49 -7.77 1.32 16.26
N GLY A 50 -8.23 0.59 17.27
CA GLY A 50 -9.26 1.06 18.16
C GLY A 50 -9.40 0.18 19.39
N ILE A 51 -10.02 0.75 20.41
CA ILE A 51 -10.45 0.07 21.62
C ILE A 51 -11.84 -0.49 21.33
N TYR A 52 -11.93 -1.81 21.33
CA TYR A 52 -13.17 -2.55 21.13
C TYR A 52 -13.67 -3.04 22.48
N ASN A 53 -14.92 -2.75 22.79
CA ASN A 53 -15.59 -3.23 23.99
C ASN A 53 -16.70 -4.22 23.60
N THR A 54 -16.60 -5.46 24.09
CA THR A 54 -17.58 -6.52 23.83
C THR A 54 -18.93 -6.27 24.48
N ASP A 55 -18.99 -5.51 25.57
CA ASP A 55 -20.24 -5.21 26.29
C ASP A 55 -21.17 -4.35 25.44
N ILE A 56 -20.62 -3.39 24.71
CA ILE A 56 -21.34 -2.55 23.73
C ILE A 56 -21.26 -3.09 22.30
N LYS A 57 -20.49 -4.17 22.09
CA LYS A 57 -20.22 -4.82 20.79
C LYS A 57 -19.67 -3.88 19.70
N ASP A 58 -19.00 -2.80 20.08
CA ASP A 58 -18.47 -1.81 19.16
C ASP A 58 -17.14 -1.20 19.65
N TYR A 59 -16.55 -0.34 18.82
CA TYR A 59 -15.40 0.48 19.14
C TYR A 59 -15.81 1.70 19.98
N GLU A 60 -15.27 1.81 21.18
CA GLU A 60 -15.39 3.02 21.99
C GLU A 60 -14.59 4.17 21.39
N VAL A 61 -13.39 3.84 20.92
CA VAL A 61 -12.42 4.79 20.38
C VAL A 61 -11.73 4.15 19.19
N SER A 62 -11.61 4.85 18.08
CA SER A 62 -10.84 4.36 16.93
C SER A 62 -10.26 5.50 16.11
N PHE A 63 -9.20 5.20 15.37
CA PHE A 63 -8.58 6.14 14.45
C PHE A 63 -8.18 5.43 13.15
N SER A 64 -8.13 6.18 12.06
CA SER A 64 -7.68 5.71 10.75
C SER A 64 -6.22 6.05 10.48
N GLY A 65 -5.63 5.45 9.45
CA GLY A 65 -4.31 5.85 8.95
C GLY A 65 -4.26 7.31 8.51
N PHE A 66 -5.35 7.84 7.97
CA PHE A 66 -5.48 9.24 7.60
C PHE A 66 -5.38 10.16 8.83
N ASN A 67 -6.08 9.82 9.92
CA ASN A 67 -5.97 10.54 11.18
C ASN A 67 -4.53 10.53 11.72
N THR A 68 -3.88 9.36 11.68
CA THR A 68 -2.50 9.20 12.11
C THR A 68 -1.51 9.98 11.23
N LEU A 69 -1.76 10.04 9.91
CA LEU A 69 -0.96 10.81 8.96
C LEU A 69 -1.05 12.32 9.25
N PHE A 70 -2.26 12.83 9.48
CA PHE A 70 -2.47 14.24 9.86
C PHE A 70 -1.78 14.58 11.18
N ALA A 71 -1.94 13.73 12.20
CA ALA A 71 -1.30 13.92 13.51
C ALA A 71 0.24 13.93 13.38
N ALA A 72 0.79 13.06 12.52
CA ALA A 72 2.22 13.00 12.28
C ALA A 72 2.75 14.23 11.55
N PHE A 73 2.03 14.74 10.54
CA PHE A 73 2.43 15.96 9.83
C PHE A 73 2.30 17.23 10.67
N SER A 74 1.25 17.35 11.48
CA SER A 74 1.04 18.52 12.34
C SER A 74 1.91 18.49 13.60
N GLY A 75 2.44 17.31 13.97
CA GLY A 75 3.07 17.06 15.26
C GLY A 75 2.09 17.05 16.43
N ASN A 76 0.78 17.18 16.18
CA ASN A 76 -0.25 17.26 17.19
C ASN A 76 -1.09 15.96 17.23
N TYR A 77 -0.77 15.13 18.21
CA TYR A 77 -1.46 13.86 18.48
C TYR A 77 -2.52 13.99 19.60
N SER A 78 -2.55 15.11 20.32
CA SER A 78 -3.44 15.36 21.46
C SER A 78 -4.74 16.08 21.07
N SER A 79 -4.97 16.31 19.77
CA SER A 79 -6.18 16.97 19.29
C SER A 79 -7.36 16.00 19.19
N ALA A 80 -8.49 16.34 19.81
CA ALA A 80 -9.77 15.64 19.66
C ALA A 80 -10.57 16.11 18.44
N ASP A 81 -9.96 16.88 17.55
CA ASP A 81 -10.60 17.32 16.31
C ASP A 81 -10.87 16.10 15.40
N LYS A 82 -12.03 16.12 14.72
CA LYS A 82 -12.49 15.08 13.78
C LYS A 82 -11.43 14.73 12.73
N ALA A 83 -10.55 15.67 12.37
CA ALA A 83 -9.45 15.43 11.45
C ALA A 83 -8.37 14.46 12.02
N TYR A 84 -8.14 14.47 13.33
CA TYR A 84 -7.17 13.62 14.03
C TYR A 84 -7.83 12.40 14.71
N GLY A 85 -9.16 12.37 14.73
CA GLY A 85 -9.93 11.32 15.39
C GLY A 85 -9.67 11.31 16.89
N ASP A 86 -10.07 10.25 17.57
CA ASP A 86 -9.91 10.15 19.03
C ASP A 86 -8.52 9.63 19.44
N ILE A 87 -7.49 9.93 18.63
CA ILE A 87 -6.08 9.60 18.93
C ILE A 87 -5.66 10.23 20.27
N ALA A 88 -6.21 11.41 20.57
CA ALA A 88 -5.85 12.19 21.74
C ALA A 88 -6.11 11.50 23.08
N VAL A 89 -7.20 10.74 23.23
CA VAL A 89 -7.72 10.43 24.56
C VAL A 89 -7.06 9.19 25.19
N PRO A 90 -7.18 7.97 24.67
CA PRO A 90 -6.42 6.86 25.24
C PRO A 90 -5.06 6.63 24.55
N PHE A 91 -4.97 6.83 23.24
CA PHE A 91 -3.80 6.41 22.47
C PHE A 91 -2.59 7.33 22.67
N TYR A 92 -2.78 8.64 22.66
CA TYR A 92 -1.67 9.56 22.91
C TYR A 92 -1.20 9.54 24.36
N TYR A 93 -2.12 9.55 25.34
CA TYR A 93 -1.73 9.60 26.76
C TYR A 93 -1.15 8.29 27.29
N TYR A 94 -1.69 7.13 26.88
CA TYR A 94 -1.30 5.83 27.43
C TYR A 94 -0.52 4.92 26.45
N ALA A 95 -0.34 5.35 25.21
CA ALA A 95 0.43 4.62 24.20
C ALA A 95 1.31 5.56 23.35
N ALA A 96 1.77 6.69 23.92
CA ALA A 96 2.49 7.76 23.23
C ALA A 96 3.63 7.26 22.31
N LYS A 97 4.43 6.31 22.79
CA LYS A 97 5.53 5.72 22.01
C LYS A 97 5.00 5.03 20.76
N TYR A 98 4.01 4.16 20.92
CA TYR A 98 3.43 3.37 19.84
C TYR A 98 2.72 4.25 18.81
N ILE A 99 1.95 5.26 19.25
CA ILE A 99 1.22 6.13 18.32
C ILE A 99 2.17 7.02 17.50
N LYS A 100 3.27 7.50 18.10
CA LYS A 100 4.30 8.26 17.37
C LYS A 100 5.04 7.36 16.38
N THR A 101 5.42 6.14 16.77
CA THR A 101 6.03 5.17 15.86
C THR A 101 5.10 4.80 14.71
N LEU A 102 3.81 4.60 14.99
CA LEU A 102 2.79 4.35 13.97
C LEU A 102 2.68 5.55 13.01
N GLY A 103 2.72 6.78 13.53
CA GLY A 103 2.80 8.03 12.77
C GLY A 103 3.97 8.04 11.79
N VAL A 104 5.17 7.68 12.25
CA VAL A 104 6.36 7.60 11.40
C VAL A 104 6.18 6.60 10.26
N PHE A 105 5.70 5.38 10.54
CA PHE A 105 5.46 4.40 9.48
C PHE A 105 4.39 4.84 8.49
N THR A 106 3.34 5.51 8.97
CA THR A 106 2.26 6.04 8.13
C THR A 106 2.79 7.12 7.18
N VAL A 107 3.65 8.02 7.66
CA VAL A 107 4.29 9.06 6.83
C VAL A 107 5.24 8.45 5.80
N ILE A 108 6.08 7.50 6.20
CA ILE A 108 6.99 6.79 5.27
C ILE A 108 6.18 6.15 4.15
N SER A 109 5.12 5.43 4.51
CA SER A 109 4.22 4.74 3.59
C SER A 109 3.54 5.74 2.62
N ALA A 110 2.98 6.84 3.13
CA ALA A 110 2.39 7.88 2.29
C ALA A 110 3.39 8.50 1.29
N ILE A 111 4.63 8.77 1.72
CA ILE A 111 5.70 9.30 0.86
C ILE A 111 6.12 8.27 -0.19
N MET A 112 6.19 6.98 0.18
CA MET A 112 6.58 5.89 -0.71
C MET A 112 5.57 5.61 -1.83
N LEU A 113 4.29 5.95 -1.64
CA LEU A 113 3.29 5.85 -2.71
C LEU A 113 3.52 6.87 -3.85
N LEU A 114 4.21 7.99 -3.59
CA LEU A 114 4.53 9.01 -4.61
C LEU A 114 5.44 8.47 -5.74
N PRO A 115 6.62 7.87 -5.47
CA PRO A 115 7.45 7.29 -6.52
C PRO A 115 6.78 6.08 -7.20
N VAL A 116 5.91 5.34 -6.51
CA VAL A 116 5.08 4.29 -7.13
C VAL A 116 4.19 4.92 -8.21
N LEU A 117 3.41 5.95 -7.87
CA LEU A 117 2.56 6.66 -8.83
C LEU A 117 3.36 7.29 -9.97
N ALA A 118 4.51 7.93 -9.66
CA ALA A 118 5.39 8.51 -10.66
C ALA A 118 5.89 7.46 -11.66
N SER A 119 6.27 6.26 -11.19
CA SER A 119 6.70 5.17 -12.05
C SER A 119 5.59 4.69 -13.00
N GLN A 120 4.33 4.73 -12.56
CA GLN A 120 3.17 4.41 -13.42
C GLN A 120 2.96 5.46 -14.50
N ILE A 121 3.03 6.74 -14.14
CA ILE A 121 2.93 7.85 -15.09
C ILE A 121 4.05 7.74 -16.14
N LEU A 122 5.30 7.48 -15.71
CA LEU A 122 6.44 7.29 -16.61
C LEU A 122 6.29 6.04 -17.50
N THR A 123 5.70 4.96 -16.98
CA THR A 123 5.37 3.77 -17.79
C THR A 123 4.47 4.14 -18.96
N LEU A 124 3.42 4.93 -18.70
CA LEU A 124 2.44 5.35 -19.72
C LEU A 124 3.03 6.38 -20.69
N ALA A 125 3.74 7.40 -20.16
CA ALA A 125 4.30 8.49 -20.96
C ALA A 125 5.45 8.03 -21.86
N LEU A 126 6.41 7.27 -21.31
CA LEU A 126 7.61 6.84 -22.04
C LEU A 126 7.44 5.48 -22.72
N LYS A 127 6.31 4.78 -22.49
CA LYS A 127 6.04 3.42 -22.98
C LYS A 127 7.16 2.43 -22.60
N LYS A 128 7.89 2.72 -21.51
CA LYS A 128 9.00 1.91 -20.99
C LYS A 128 8.49 1.06 -19.84
N GLN A 129 8.31 -0.23 -20.12
CA GLN A 129 7.79 -1.20 -19.15
C GLN A 129 8.78 -1.54 -18.01
N PHE A 130 10.03 -1.06 -18.08
CA PHE A 130 10.99 -1.18 -16.98
C PHE A 130 10.49 -0.52 -15.69
N PHE A 131 9.73 0.56 -15.78
CA PHE A 131 9.17 1.25 -14.61
C PHE A 131 8.16 0.39 -13.82
N ASN A 132 7.54 -0.61 -14.44
CA ASN A 132 6.73 -1.60 -13.73
C ASN A 132 7.57 -2.48 -12.78
N VAL A 133 8.84 -2.74 -13.11
CA VAL A 133 9.76 -3.48 -12.22
C VAL A 133 10.05 -2.65 -10.97
N VAL A 134 10.35 -1.37 -11.16
CA VAL A 134 10.60 -0.42 -10.07
C VAL A 134 9.36 -0.31 -9.19
N SER A 135 8.18 -0.16 -9.80
CA SER A 135 6.91 -0.08 -9.07
C SER A 135 6.64 -1.33 -8.24
N ALA A 136 6.89 -2.52 -8.80
CA ALA A 136 6.71 -3.77 -8.07
C ALA A 136 7.61 -3.85 -6.83
N ALA A 137 8.90 -3.49 -6.97
CA ALA A 137 9.84 -3.49 -5.86
C ALA A 137 9.43 -2.50 -4.75
N LEU A 138 9.04 -1.29 -5.12
CA LEU A 138 8.57 -0.28 -4.17
C LEU A 138 7.31 -0.73 -3.42
N LEU A 139 6.35 -1.38 -4.10
CA LEU A 139 5.14 -1.89 -3.47
C LEU A 139 5.39 -3.05 -2.48
N VAL A 140 6.44 -3.85 -2.70
CA VAL A 140 6.85 -4.88 -1.74
C VAL A 140 7.44 -4.25 -0.48
N ILE A 141 8.28 -3.23 -0.64
CA ILE A 141 8.86 -2.49 0.49
C ILE A 141 7.74 -1.76 1.27
N GLU A 142 6.81 -1.14 0.53
CA GLU A 142 5.62 -0.49 1.08
C GLU A 142 4.78 -1.44 1.95
N ALA A 143 4.53 -2.65 1.46
CA ALA A 143 3.86 -3.68 2.24
C ALA A 143 4.62 -4.01 3.53
N GLY A 144 5.96 -4.07 3.49
CA GLY A 144 6.78 -4.26 4.69
C GLY A 144 6.63 -3.15 5.73
N VAL A 145 6.59 -1.89 5.28
CA VAL A 145 6.33 -0.72 6.16
C VAL A 145 4.93 -0.80 6.78
N LEU A 146 3.91 -1.16 6.00
CA LEU A 146 2.53 -1.30 6.47
C LEU A 146 2.36 -2.50 7.43
N ILE A 147 3.12 -3.59 7.25
CA ILE A 147 3.19 -4.68 8.23
C ILE A 147 3.81 -4.19 9.55
N ALA A 148 4.87 -3.39 9.49
CA ALA A 148 5.46 -2.79 10.69
C ALA A 148 4.47 -1.84 11.41
N ALA A 149 3.70 -1.07 10.65
CA ALA A 149 2.60 -0.26 11.17
C ALA A 149 1.55 -1.12 11.88
N PHE A 150 1.13 -2.24 11.27
CA PHE A 150 0.19 -3.19 11.88
C PHE A 150 0.72 -3.80 13.18
N ILE A 151 1.98 -4.27 13.20
CA ILE A 151 2.60 -4.81 14.41
C ILE A 151 2.63 -3.74 15.51
N THR A 152 2.97 -2.49 15.16
CA THR A 152 3.00 -1.37 16.11
C THR A 152 1.62 -1.08 16.69
N ALA A 153 0.58 -1.10 15.86
CA ALA A 153 -0.80 -0.92 16.30
C ALA A 153 -1.26 -2.04 17.25
N LEU A 154 -0.92 -3.30 16.97
CA LEU A 154 -1.21 -4.42 17.88
C LEU A 154 -0.44 -4.32 19.21
N SER A 155 0.79 -3.80 19.16
CA SER A 155 1.65 -3.67 20.33
C SER A 155 1.14 -2.64 21.35
N MET A 156 0.18 -1.80 20.96
CA MET A 156 -0.53 -0.92 21.90
C MET A 156 -1.29 -1.71 22.98
N SER A 157 -1.62 -2.99 22.74
CA SER A 157 -2.26 -3.85 23.76
C SER A 157 -1.40 -4.05 25.00
N GLY A 158 -0.07 -3.92 24.88
CA GLY A 158 0.87 -3.97 26.00
C GLY A 158 1.14 -2.60 26.66
N SER A 159 0.33 -1.58 26.36
CA SER A 159 0.46 -0.24 26.96
C SER A 159 -0.56 -0.04 28.10
N ASP A 160 -0.53 1.14 28.71
CA ASP A 160 -1.39 1.47 29.85
C ASP A 160 -2.87 1.72 29.47
N ILE A 161 -3.25 1.59 28.19
CA ILE A 161 -4.64 1.78 27.75
C ILE A 161 -5.59 0.81 28.46
N LEU A 162 -5.30 -0.48 28.43
CA LEU A 162 -6.18 -1.49 29.03
C LEU A 162 -6.24 -1.38 30.57
N PRO A 163 -5.12 -1.28 31.31
CA PRO A 163 -5.19 -1.20 32.77
C PRO A 163 -5.73 0.15 33.28
N ILE A 164 -5.45 1.27 32.61
CA ILE A 164 -5.84 2.60 33.10
C ILE A 164 -7.15 3.08 32.47
N TYR A 165 -7.20 3.21 31.13
CA TYR A 165 -8.38 3.74 30.45
C TYR A 165 -9.58 2.78 30.57
N CYS A 166 -9.37 1.49 30.29
CA CYS A 166 -10.43 0.49 30.44
C CYS A 166 -10.59 -0.01 31.89
N SER A 167 -9.82 0.50 32.86
CA SER A 167 -9.83 0.02 34.26
C SER A 167 -9.64 -1.49 34.41
N GLY A 168 -8.90 -2.13 33.49
CA GLY A 168 -8.69 -3.58 33.48
C GLY A 168 -9.93 -4.40 33.10
N ASN A 169 -10.97 -3.79 32.51
CA ASN A 169 -12.16 -4.51 32.06
C ASN A 169 -11.79 -5.57 30.99
N PRO A 170 -12.02 -6.87 31.23
CA PRO A 170 -11.71 -7.93 30.27
C PRO A 170 -12.54 -7.86 28.97
N ALA A 171 -13.67 -7.13 28.97
CA ALA A 171 -14.45 -6.85 27.76
C ALA A 171 -13.74 -5.87 26.81
N CYS A 172 -12.77 -5.11 27.31
CA CYS A 172 -12.01 -4.12 26.56
C CYS A 172 -10.78 -4.75 25.91
N SER A 173 -10.59 -4.54 24.61
CA SER A 173 -9.43 -5.06 23.87
C SER A 173 -8.98 -4.09 22.79
N ILE A 174 -7.69 -4.07 22.48
CA ILE A 174 -7.18 -3.32 21.33
C ILE A 174 -7.26 -4.20 20.09
N LYS A 175 -7.96 -3.71 19.07
CA LYS A 175 -8.05 -4.37 17.76
C LYS A 175 -7.44 -3.47 16.68
N SER A 176 -6.80 -4.09 15.70
CA SER A 176 -6.20 -3.39 14.57
C SER A 176 -6.64 -3.98 13.24
N PHE A 177 -6.93 -3.11 12.27
CA PHE A 177 -7.11 -3.46 10.86
C PHE A 177 -6.05 -2.84 9.96
N ALA A 178 -4.94 -2.35 10.52
CA ALA A 178 -3.82 -1.79 9.76
C ALA A 178 -3.12 -2.83 8.84
N ILE A 179 -3.49 -4.12 8.93
CA ILE A 179 -3.08 -5.15 7.98
C ILE A 179 -3.74 -5.00 6.60
N ILE A 180 -4.94 -4.40 6.53
CA ILE A 180 -5.69 -4.22 5.27
C ILE A 180 -4.88 -3.41 4.24
N PRO A 181 -4.28 -2.25 4.59
CA PRO A 181 -3.35 -1.55 3.72
C PRO A 181 -2.20 -2.41 3.19
N ALA A 182 -1.59 -3.26 4.03
CA ALA A 182 -0.49 -4.12 3.60
C ALA A 182 -0.95 -5.15 2.55
N ILE A 183 -2.14 -5.75 2.76
CA ILE A 183 -2.75 -6.67 1.78
C ILE A 183 -3.05 -5.94 0.47
N ALA A 184 -3.56 -4.70 0.53
CA ALA A 184 -3.82 -3.91 -0.65
C ALA A 184 -2.53 -3.56 -1.42
N ALA A 185 -1.44 -3.21 -0.72
CA ALA A 185 -0.14 -2.95 -1.32
C ALA A 185 0.44 -4.21 -2.02
N LEU A 186 0.36 -5.38 -1.36
CA LEU A 186 0.75 -6.65 -1.98
C LEU A 186 -0.12 -7.00 -3.18
N GLY A 187 -1.43 -6.80 -3.08
CA GLY A 187 -2.38 -6.99 -4.18
C GLY A 187 -2.04 -6.10 -5.37
N ALA A 188 -1.68 -4.84 -5.13
CA ALA A 188 -1.21 -3.92 -6.16
C ALA A 188 0.12 -4.36 -6.77
N ALA A 189 1.03 -4.98 -6.01
CA ALA A 189 2.31 -5.46 -6.55
C ALA A 189 2.14 -6.57 -7.60
N VAL A 190 1.12 -7.43 -7.46
CA VAL A 190 0.87 -8.59 -8.34
C VAL A 190 0.83 -8.23 -9.84
N PRO A 191 -0.03 -7.31 -10.32
CA PRO A 191 -0.05 -6.95 -11.74
C PRO A 191 1.27 -6.34 -12.22
N HIS A 192 2.00 -5.61 -11.38
CA HIS A 192 3.32 -5.07 -11.74
C HIS A 192 4.38 -6.16 -11.86
N VAL A 193 4.33 -7.19 -11.01
CA VAL A 193 5.18 -8.38 -11.12
C VAL A 193 4.88 -9.14 -12.42
N PHE A 194 3.60 -9.39 -12.72
CA PHE A 194 3.22 -10.02 -13.99
C PHE A 194 3.68 -9.19 -15.19
N ALA A 195 3.43 -7.88 -15.19
CA ALA A 195 3.90 -6.99 -16.24
C ALA A 195 5.43 -7.05 -16.41
N SER A 196 6.17 -7.09 -15.30
CA SER A 196 7.63 -7.21 -15.28
C SER A 196 8.12 -8.52 -15.88
N VAL A 197 7.54 -9.66 -15.47
CA VAL A 197 7.89 -10.99 -15.99
C VAL A 197 7.60 -11.08 -17.49
N PHE A 198 6.43 -10.60 -17.94
CA PHE A 198 6.08 -10.56 -19.35
C PHE A 198 6.96 -9.60 -20.16
N TYR A 199 7.38 -8.48 -19.59
CA TYR A 199 8.31 -7.56 -20.23
C TYR A 199 9.70 -8.21 -20.42
N LEU A 200 10.25 -8.84 -19.38
CA LEU A 200 11.54 -9.53 -19.46
C LEU A 200 11.51 -10.68 -20.47
N ARG A 201 10.41 -11.45 -20.52
CA ARG A 201 10.21 -12.50 -21.54
C ARG A 201 10.06 -11.93 -22.95
N SER A 202 9.31 -10.85 -23.13
CA SER A 202 9.07 -10.27 -24.47
C SER A 202 10.31 -9.59 -25.05
N ARG A 203 11.21 -9.06 -24.21
CA ARG A 203 12.51 -8.51 -24.66
C ARG A 203 13.38 -9.57 -25.33
N ASN A 204 13.22 -10.85 -24.99
CA ASN A 204 13.93 -11.96 -25.62
C ASN A 204 13.32 -12.37 -26.98
N ILE A 205 12.10 -11.94 -27.32
CA ILE A 205 11.45 -12.24 -28.60
C ILE A 205 12.08 -11.43 -29.76
N LEU A 206 12.53 -10.21 -29.44
CA LEU A 206 13.15 -9.28 -30.39
C LEU A 206 14.65 -9.48 -30.59
N LYS A 207 15.30 -10.25 -29.70
CA LYS A 207 16.64 -10.78 -29.93
C LYS A 207 16.58 -11.95 -30.92
#